data_AF-A0A3G9CZW1-F1
#
_entry.id   AF-A0A3G9CZW1-F1
#
_cell.length_a   1.000
_cell.length_b   1.000
_cell.length_c   1.000
_cell.angle_alpha   90.00
_cell.angle_beta   90.00
_cell.angle_gamma   90.00
#
_symmetry.space_group_name_H-M   'P 1'
#
loop_
_entity.id
_entity.type
_entity.pdbx_description
1 polymer ?
#
loop_
_entity_poly.entity_id
_entity_poly.type
_entity_poly.pdbx_seq_one_letter_code
_entity_poly.pdbx_strand_id
1 'polypeptide(L)' 'MKAKDWCMYCGECSGVCPRNLIEVKETSIIFSKEECKDCRLCMQACPIGAIEPEE' A
#
# COMPACT_ATOMS: atom_id res chain seq x y z
N MET A 1 7.95 0.61 -2.36
CA MET A 1 6.55 0.25 -2.67
C MET A 1 5.88 1.38 -3.42
N LYS A 2 5.05 1.06 -4.41
CA LYS A 2 4.28 2.01 -5.20
C LYS A 2 2.88 1.45 -5.48
N ALA A 3 1.91 2.33 -5.71
CA ALA A 3 0.60 1.95 -6.24
C ALA A 3 0.54 2.21 -7.74
N LYS A 4 -0.09 1.29 -8.48
CA LYS A 4 -0.34 1.39 -9.91
C LYS A 4 -1.47 2.37 -10.23
N ASP A 5 -1.56 2.78 -11.49
CA ASP A 5 -2.54 3.76 -11.97
C ASP A 5 -4.00 3.31 -11.79
N TRP A 6 -4.25 2.00 -11.75
CA TRP A 6 -5.59 1.43 -11.51
C TRP A 6 -5.92 1.23 -10.02
N CYS A 7 -5.11 1.78 -9.11
CA CYS A 7 -5.44 1.79 -7.68
C CYS A 7 -6.75 2.54 -7.45
N MET A 8 -7.69 1.90 -6.76
CA MET A 8 -9.01 2.46 -6.44
C MET A 8 -9.08 3.13 -5.06
N TYR A 9 -7.94 3.31 -4.39
CA TYR A 9 -7.85 3.94 -3.05
C TYR A 9 -8.79 3.33 -2.00
N CYS A 10 -9.02 2.01 -2.03
CA CYS A 10 -9.96 1.33 -1.12
C CYS A 10 -9.51 1.31 0.35
N GLY A 11 -8.21 1.50 0.62
CA GLY A 11 -7.68 1.55 1.98
C GLY A 11 -7.26 0.20 2.58
N GLU A 12 -7.50 -0.93 1.92
CA GLU A 12 -7.21 -2.26 2.47
C GLU A 12 -5.73 -2.43 2.86
N CYS A 13 -4.83 -1.94 2.00
CA CYS A 13 -3.40 -1.95 2.24
C CYS A 13 -2.99 -1.17 3.51
N SER A 14 -3.69 -0.07 3.81
CA SER A 14 -3.50 0.71 5.04
C SER A 14 -3.94 -0.07 6.27
N GLY A 15 -5.12 -0.70 6.21
CA GLY A 15 -5.66 -1.49 7.32
C GLY A 15 -4.81 -2.71 7.70
N VAL A 16 -4.15 -3.35 6.72
CA VAL A 16 -3.28 -4.51 7.00
C VAL A 16 -1.85 -4.15 7.37
N CYS A 17 -1.45 -2.87 7.29
CA CYS A 17 -0.09 -2.47 7.60
C CYS A 17 0.12 -2.44 9.12
N PRO A 18 0.88 -3.38 9.73
CA PRO A 18 1.05 -3.42 11.19
C PRO A 18 1.85 -2.23 11.73
N ARG A 19 2.55 -1.51 10.84
CA ARG A 19 3.35 -0.32 11.16
C ARG A 19 2.66 0.98 10.77
N ASN A 20 1.43 0.90 10.25
CA ASN A 20 0.62 2.03 9.82
C ASN A 20 1.38 2.99 8.87
N LEU A 21 2.12 2.43 7.91
CA LEU A 21 3.01 3.16 7.00
C LEU A 21 2.35 3.58 5.69
N ILE A 22 1.03 3.37 5.57
CA ILE A 22 0.30 3.57 4.33
C ILE A 22 -0.87 4.48 4.65
N GLU A 23 -0.86 5.68 4.08
CA GLU A 23 -1.94 6.64 4.20
C GLU A 23 -2.69 6.70 2.86
N VAL A 24 -3.98 6.41 2.90
CA VAL A 24 -4.85 6.42 1.71
C VAL A 24 -5.79 7.62 1.81
N LYS A 25 -5.78 8.43 0.76
CA LYS A 25 -6.66 9.59 0.55
C LYS A 25 -7.59 9.31 -0.62
N GLU A 26 -8.55 10.20 -0.83
CA GLU A 26 -9.60 10.07 -1.85
C GLU A 26 -9.06 9.84 -3.27
N THR A 27 -7.90 10.43 -3.59
CA THR A 27 -7.27 10.38 -4.92
C THR A 27 -5.77 10.13 -4.88
N SER A 28 -5.21 9.78 -3.72
CA SER A 28 -3.77 9.56 -3.58
C SER A 28 -3.44 8.58 -2.46
N ILE A 29 -2.25 8.01 -2.52
CA ILE A 29 -1.73 7.08 -1.53
C ILE A 29 -0.28 7.42 -1.24
N ILE A 30 0.06 7.46 0.04
CA ILE A 30 1.37 7.84 0.55
C ILE A 30 1.95 6.63 1.28
N PHE A 31 3.19 6.29 0.94
CA PHE A 31 3.92 5.16 1.53
C PHE A 31 5.15 5.67 2.30
N SER A 32 5.17 5.45 3.61
CA SER A 32 6.33 5.70 4.46
C SER A 32 7.29 4.51 4.40
N LYS A 33 8.37 4.63 3.64
CA LYS A 33 9.29 3.50 3.35
C LYS A 33 10.33 3.28 4.44
N GLU A 34 10.63 4.29 5.25
CA GLU A 34 11.72 4.29 6.22
C GLU A 34 11.62 3.13 7.22
N GLU A 35 10.42 2.83 7.68
CA GLU A 35 10.15 1.78 8.68
C GLU A 35 9.59 0.48 8.08
N CYS A 36 9.50 0.40 6.74
CA CYS A 36 8.99 -0.79 6.09
C CYS A 36 9.95 -1.98 6.30
N LYS A 37 9.41 -3.16 6.60
CA LYS A 37 10.17 -4.42 6.79
C LYS A 37 9.87 -5.44 5.70
N ASP A 38 9.40 -4.99 4.54
CA ASP A 38 9.12 -5.84 3.38
C ASP A 38 8.28 -7.09 3.67
N CYS A 39 7.28 -6.95 4.56
CA CYS A 39 6.40 -8.05 4.97
C CYS A 39 5.39 -8.47 3.88
N ARG A 40 5.24 -7.69 2.80
CA ARG A 40 4.36 -7.93 1.63
C ARG A 40 2.86 -8.09 1.91
N LEU A 41 2.41 -7.89 3.16
CA LEU A 41 0.98 -7.97 3.53
C LEU A 41 0.09 -7.06 2.69
N CYS A 42 0.52 -5.82 2.46
CA CYS A 42 -0.17 -4.83 1.63
C CYS A 42 -0.35 -5.28 0.16
N MET A 43 0.57 -6.08 -0.37
CA MET A 43 0.45 -6.65 -1.73
C MET A 43 -0.55 -7.81 -1.74
N GLN A 44 -0.53 -8.67 -0.72
CA GLN A 44 -1.45 -9.80 -0.60
C GLN A 44 -2.89 -9.36 -0.32
N ALA A 45 -3.06 -8.28 0.45
CA ALA A 45 -4.37 -7.73 0.78
C ALA A 45 -5.00 -6.93 -0.38
N CYS A 46 -4.23 -6.56 -1.40
CA CYS A 46 -4.77 -5.75 -2.49
C CYS A 46 -5.64 -6.62 -3.42
N PRO A 47 -6.98 -6.43 -3.46
CA PRO A 47 -7.87 -7.30 -4.23
C PRO A 47 -7.65 -7.19 -5.74
N ILE A 48 -7.11 -6.07 -6.19
CA ILE A 48 -6.83 -5.76 -7.61
C ILE A 48 -5.34 -5.81 -7.96
N GLY A 49 -4.49 -6.26 -7.02
CA GLY A 49 -3.04 -6.36 -7.24
C GLY A 49 -2.37 -5.05 -7.67
N ALA A 50 -2.84 -3.91 -7.15
CA ALA A 50 -2.34 -2.58 -7.50
C ALA A 50 -1.09 -2.14 -6.71
N ILE A 51 -0.63 -2.91 -5.71
CA ILE A 51 0.55 -2.58 -4.89
C ILE A 51 1.76 -3.39 -5.37
N GLU A 52 2.88 -2.71 -5.62
CA GLU A 52 4.15 -3.32 -6.03
C GLU A 52 5.31 -2.90 -5.13
N PRO A 53 6.37 -3.72 -4.98
CA PRO A 53 7.64 -3.26 -4.42
C PRO A 53 8.23 -2.16 -5.32
N GLU A 54 9.02 -1.27 -4.74
CA GLU A 54 9.81 -0.34 -5.58
C GLU A 54 11.19 -0.98 -5.68
N GLU A 55 11.67 -1.21 -6.91
CA GLU A 55 13.03 -1.67 -7.19
C GLU A 55 14.07 -0.61 -6.80
#